data_AF-A0A962EJ42-F1
#
_entry.id   AF-A0A962EJ42-F1
#
_cell.length_a   1.000
_cell.length_b   1.000
_cell.length_c   1.000
_cell.angle_alpha   90.00
_cell.angle_beta   90.00
_cell.angle_gamma   90.00
#
_symmetry.space_group_name_H-M   'P 1'
#
loop_
_entity.id
_entity.type
_entity.pdbx_description
1 polymer ?
#
loop_
_entity_poly.entity_id
_entity_poly.type
_entity_poly.pdbx_seq_one_letter_code
_entity_poly.pdbx_strand_id
1 'polypeptide(L)'
;MSDVTNPSSIPGQSHIGMREHFQGILGRNTADYSIMSAQRHHIQLSRMADAKANIIITVSSIVLTIAMGRLNDPELRLSMLTLAAFSLAALLMAILAVLPKYRPLRLEDPKNLPDYFNIMFFGHFSEIPREEFCRLWADALRTDAAVYENWTNDLYSMGTYLARHKYRYLRFSYVFFLTGFVIAALEQVSRFTF
;
A
#
# COMPACT_ATOMS: atom_id res chain seq x y z
N MET A 1 -38.71 -34.43 8.66
CA MET A 1 -37.42 -35.16 8.59
C MET A 1 -37.14 -35.40 7.12
N SER A 2 -36.46 -34.46 6.45
CA SER A 2 -36.09 -34.60 5.03
C SER A 2 -34.65 -34.14 4.88
N ASP A 3 -33.85 -35.15 4.65
CA ASP A 3 -32.44 -35.22 4.36
C ASP A 3 -32.00 -34.20 3.27
N VAL A 4 -31.13 -33.26 3.65
CA VAL A 4 -30.37 -32.41 2.72
C VAL A 4 -28.93 -32.33 3.20
N THR A 5 -28.30 -33.50 3.34
CA THR A 5 -26.84 -33.61 3.41
C THR A 5 -26.37 -34.70 2.47
N ASN A 6 -26.60 -34.49 1.17
CA ASN A 6 -25.92 -35.27 0.14
C ASN A 6 -24.52 -34.67 -0.09
N PRO A 7 -23.42 -35.35 0.30
CA PRO A 7 -22.06 -34.81 0.18
C PRO A 7 -21.52 -34.84 -1.26
N SER A 8 -22.29 -35.37 -2.23
CA SER A 8 -21.84 -35.58 -3.60
C SER A 8 -22.15 -34.42 -4.56
N SER A 9 -22.74 -33.32 -4.08
CA SER A 9 -23.01 -32.12 -4.90
C SER A 9 -21.93 -31.04 -4.83
N ILE A 10 -20.75 -31.35 -4.28
CA ILE A 10 -19.61 -30.42 -4.24
C ILE A 10 -19.15 -30.16 -5.68
N PRO A 11 -19.41 -28.98 -6.27
CA PRO A 11 -18.82 -28.63 -7.55
C PRO A 11 -17.30 -28.55 -7.36
N GLY A 12 -16.55 -28.95 -8.39
CA GLY A 12 -15.12 -29.20 -8.36
C GLY A 12 -14.29 -28.22 -7.52
N GLN A 13 -13.29 -28.77 -6.84
CA GLN A 13 -12.36 -28.11 -5.93
C GLN A 13 -12.00 -26.69 -6.39
N SER A 14 -12.55 -25.69 -5.70
CA SER A 14 -12.07 -24.32 -5.80
C SER A 14 -10.65 -24.27 -5.24
N HIS A 15 -9.69 -23.78 -6.02
CA HIS A 15 -8.30 -23.56 -5.62
C HIS A 15 -8.16 -22.46 -4.53
N ILE A 16 -9.27 -21.82 -4.15
CA ILE A 16 -9.31 -20.73 -3.18
C ILE A 16 -9.69 -21.30 -1.81
N GLY A 17 -8.72 -21.38 -0.89
CA GLY A 17 -8.97 -21.73 0.51
C GLY A 17 -8.64 -23.16 0.94
N MET A 18 -7.68 -23.84 0.30
CA MET A 18 -7.30 -25.23 0.65
C MET A 18 -5.80 -25.45 0.82
N ARG A 19 -5.01 -24.42 1.15
CA ARG A 19 -3.58 -24.63 1.46
C ARG A 19 -3.41 -25.35 2.79
N GLU A 20 -2.49 -26.30 2.83
CA GLU A 20 -2.21 -27.21 3.95
C GLU A 20 -2.08 -26.49 5.30
N HIS A 21 -1.58 -25.24 5.31
CA HIS A 21 -1.36 -24.43 6.50
C HIS A 21 -2.61 -24.09 7.32
N PHE A 22 -3.80 -24.01 6.70
CA PHE A 22 -5.05 -23.65 7.38
C PHE A 22 -5.96 -24.85 7.65
N GLN A 23 -5.57 -26.05 7.19
CA GLN A 23 -6.36 -27.26 7.39
C GLN A 23 -6.48 -27.59 8.89
N GLY A 24 -7.72 -27.82 9.35
CA GLY A 24 -8.01 -28.14 10.75
C GLY A 24 -8.09 -26.94 11.70
N ILE A 25 -7.93 -25.70 11.21
CA ILE A 25 -8.19 -24.50 12.01
C ILE A 25 -9.71 -24.32 12.13
N LEU A 26 -10.20 -24.38 13.37
CA LEU A 26 -11.60 -24.14 13.71
C LEU A 26 -11.85 -22.64 13.94
N GLY A 27 -13.07 -22.20 13.60
CA GLY A 27 -13.56 -20.88 13.93
C GLY A 27 -13.48 -20.57 15.42
N ARG A 28 -12.75 -19.50 15.79
CA ARG A 28 -12.66 -19.03 17.18
C ARG A 28 -12.71 -17.51 17.20
N ASN A 29 -13.54 -16.96 18.07
CA ASN A 29 -13.69 -15.50 18.22
C ASN A 29 -12.33 -14.80 18.44
N THR A 30 -11.39 -15.42 19.16
CA THR A 30 -10.05 -14.85 19.37
C THR A 30 -9.25 -14.72 18.08
N ALA A 31 -9.37 -15.68 17.16
CA ALA A 31 -8.73 -15.63 15.85
C ALA A 31 -9.35 -14.51 15.01
N ASP A 32 -10.69 -14.41 14.98
CA ASP A 32 -11.42 -13.36 14.25
C ASP A 32 -10.99 -11.96 14.71
N TYR A 33 -10.98 -11.73 16.03
CA TYR A 33 -10.56 -10.45 16.60
C TYR A 33 -9.09 -10.13 16.29
N SER A 34 -8.20 -11.13 16.28
CA SER A 34 -6.78 -10.91 15.96
C SER A 34 -6.58 -10.41 14.53
N ILE A 35 -7.27 -11.04 13.57
CA ILE A 35 -7.20 -10.69 12.15
C ILE A 35 -7.85 -9.32 11.90
N MET A 36 -9.04 -9.09 12.46
CA MET A 36 -9.72 -7.79 12.35
C MET A 36 -8.88 -6.67 12.97
N SER A 37 -8.22 -6.93 14.11
CA SER A 37 -7.30 -5.98 14.74
C SER A 37 -6.12 -5.65 13.82
N ALA A 38 -5.52 -6.68 13.22
CA ALA A 38 -4.42 -6.50 12.27
C ALA A 38 -4.86 -5.70 11.02
N GLN A 39 -6.02 -6.00 10.42
CA GLN A 39 -6.58 -5.24 9.31
C GLN A 39 -6.81 -3.76 9.67
N ARG A 40 -7.40 -3.49 10.84
CA ARG A 40 -7.58 -2.13 11.35
C ARG A 40 -6.24 -1.41 11.53
N HIS A 41 -5.23 -2.11 12.03
CA HIS A 41 -3.89 -1.57 12.17
C HIS A 41 -3.27 -1.20 10.81
N HIS A 42 -3.43 -2.03 9.77
CA HIS A 42 -2.97 -1.69 8.42
C HIS A 42 -3.69 -0.48 7.81
N ILE A 43 -5.01 -0.36 8.03
CA ILE A 43 -5.76 0.84 7.62
C ILE A 43 -5.22 2.08 8.33
N GLN A 44 -4.94 1.99 9.63
CA GLN A 44 -4.34 3.08 10.40
C GLN A 44 -2.94 3.45 9.88
N LEU A 45 -2.06 2.47 9.65
CA LEU A 45 -0.72 2.71 9.10
C LEU A 45 -0.79 3.38 7.72
N SER A 46 -1.73 2.96 6.87
CA SER A 46 -1.98 3.58 5.57
C SER A 46 -2.36 5.06 5.71
N ARG A 47 -3.31 5.38 6.61
CA ARG A 47 -3.72 6.76 6.90
C ARG A 47 -2.59 7.60 7.49
N MET A 48 -1.77 7.01 8.37
CA MET A 48 -0.60 7.68 8.94
C MET A 48 0.45 7.99 7.88
N ALA A 49 0.67 7.08 6.92
CA ALA A 49 1.60 7.32 5.81
C ALA A 49 1.12 8.49 4.94
N ASP A 50 -0.18 8.54 4.63
CA ASP A 50 -0.78 9.64 3.86
C ASP A 50 -0.65 10.97 4.61
N ALA A 51 -0.88 10.98 5.93
CA ALA A 51 -0.69 12.16 6.76
C ALA A 51 0.76 12.66 6.74
N LYS A 52 1.75 11.76 6.88
CA LYS A 52 3.18 12.11 6.81
C LYS A 52 3.57 12.65 5.44
N ALA A 53 3.08 12.03 4.38
CA ALA A 53 3.35 12.50 3.02
C ALA A 53 2.75 13.90 2.79
N ASN A 54 1.52 14.15 3.25
CA ASN A 54 0.89 15.48 3.15
C ASN A 54 1.69 16.56 3.92
N ILE A 55 2.22 16.25 5.11
CA ILE A 55 3.12 17.16 5.83
C ILE A 55 4.34 17.51 4.99
N ILE A 56 4.98 16.50 4.37
CA ILE A 56 6.18 16.74 3.55
C ILE A 56 5.87 17.49 2.26
N ILE A 57 4.70 17.27 1.66
CA ILE A 57 4.21 18.08 0.53
C ILE A 57 4.13 19.54 0.96
N THR A 58 3.43 19.84 2.06
CA THR A 58 3.26 21.22 2.55
C THR A 58 4.61 21.88 2.86
N VAL A 59 5.48 21.21 3.63
CA VAL A 59 6.79 21.77 4.00
C VAL A 59 7.67 21.98 2.77
N SER A 60 7.72 21.02 1.85
CA SER A 60 8.53 21.14 0.62
C SER A 60 8.01 22.26 -0.28
N SER A 61 6.70 22.45 -0.40
CA SER A 61 6.10 23.57 -1.15
C SER A 61 6.46 24.92 -0.53
N ILE A 62 6.39 25.06 0.79
CA ILE A 62 6.78 26.30 1.49
C ILE A 62 8.25 26.61 1.25
N VAL A 63 9.14 25.63 1.48
CA VAL A 63 10.59 25.81 1.29
C VAL A 63 10.92 26.16 -0.17
N LEU A 64 10.31 25.47 -1.13
CA LEU A 64 10.50 25.76 -2.56
C LEU A 64 10.07 27.19 -2.91
N THR A 65 8.96 27.67 -2.33
CA THR A 65 8.44 29.03 -2.56
C THR A 65 9.42 30.08 -2.03
N ILE A 66 9.96 29.86 -0.81
CA ILE A 66 10.95 30.76 -0.20
C ILE A 66 12.25 30.76 -1.01
N ALA A 67 12.74 29.59 -1.40
CA ALA A 67 13.97 29.45 -2.18
C ALA A 67 13.86 30.19 -3.52
N MET A 68 12.75 30.02 -4.24
CA MET A 68 12.47 30.75 -5.49
C MET A 68 12.46 32.27 -5.29
N GLY A 69 11.88 32.76 -4.18
CA GLY A 69 11.83 34.19 -3.86
C GLY A 69 13.21 34.82 -3.60
N ARG A 70 14.24 34.03 -3.32
CA ARG A 70 15.60 34.49 -3.01
C ARG A 70 16.63 34.21 -4.12
N LEU A 71 16.20 33.74 -5.30
CA LEU A 71 17.11 33.45 -6.43
C LEU A 71 17.76 34.70 -7.05
N ASN A 72 17.17 35.88 -6.82
CA ASN A 72 17.71 37.13 -7.33
C ASN A 72 18.94 37.61 -6.53
N ASP A 73 19.11 37.17 -5.29
CA ASP A 73 20.28 37.51 -4.47
C ASP A 73 21.51 36.72 -4.95
N PRO A 74 22.54 37.38 -5.51
CA PRO A 74 23.71 36.68 -6.04
C PRO A 74 24.48 35.89 -4.98
N GLU A 75 24.40 36.32 -3.71
CA GLU A 75 25.04 35.68 -2.56
C GLU A 75 24.34 34.37 -2.15
N LEU A 76 23.02 34.30 -2.29
CA LEU A 76 22.21 33.16 -1.88
C LEU A 76 21.86 32.21 -3.05
N ARG A 77 22.06 32.65 -4.30
CA ARG A 77 21.57 31.96 -5.50
C ARG A 77 21.95 30.49 -5.56
N LEU A 78 23.20 30.13 -5.27
CA LEU A 78 23.67 28.74 -5.37
C LEU A 78 22.95 27.84 -4.34
N SER A 79 22.99 28.23 -3.06
CA SER A 79 22.35 27.54 -1.94
C SER A 79 20.82 27.44 -2.12
N MET A 80 20.19 28.49 -2.66
CA MET A 80 18.75 28.50 -2.92
C MET A 80 18.37 27.62 -4.11
N LEU A 81 19.22 27.55 -5.15
CA LEU A 81 19.00 26.67 -6.29
C LEU A 81 19.13 25.19 -5.88
N THR A 82 20.14 24.85 -5.07
CA THR A 82 20.30 23.49 -4.54
C THR A 82 19.12 23.12 -3.65
N LEU A 83 18.74 24.00 -2.70
CA LEU A 83 17.58 23.80 -1.85
C LEU A 83 16.27 23.62 -2.65
N ALA A 84 16.05 24.44 -3.68
CA ALA A 84 14.88 24.35 -4.54
C ALA A 84 14.84 23.01 -5.31
N ALA A 85 15.97 22.58 -5.89
CA ALA A 85 16.06 21.33 -6.64
C ALA A 85 15.73 20.11 -5.77
N PHE A 86 16.33 20.03 -4.57
CA PHE A 86 16.07 18.93 -3.64
C PHE A 86 14.65 18.99 -3.03
N SER A 87 14.13 20.18 -2.73
CA SER A 87 12.76 20.34 -2.23
C SER A 87 11.74 19.93 -3.28
N LEU A 88 11.98 20.24 -4.56
CA LEU A 88 11.16 19.78 -5.67
C LEU A 88 11.21 18.25 -5.81
N ALA A 89 12.40 17.64 -5.75
CA ALA A 89 12.54 16.19 -5.78
C ALA A 89 11.79 15.51 -4.61
N ALA A 90 11.92 16.05 -3.39
CA ALA A 90 11.22 15.58 -2.22
C ALA A 90 9.69 15.69 -2.37
N LEU A 91 9.21 16.84 -2.84
CA LEU A 91 7.79 17.09 -3.14
C LEU A 91 7.24 16.04 -4.11
N LEU A 92 7.94 15.81 -5.23
CA LEU A 92 7.52 14.82 -6.23
C LEU A 92 7.46 13.41 -5.63
N MET A 93 8.45 13.02 -4.83
CA MET A 93 8.43 11.72 -4.14
C MET A 93 7.27 11.61 -3.13
N ALA A 94 6.95 12.68 -2.40
CA ALA A 94 5.82 12.68 -1.46
C ALA A 94 4.48 12.57 -2.19
N ILE A 95 4.31 13.28 -3.31
CA ILE A 95 3.12 13.15 -4.16
C ILE A 95 2.99 11.71 -4.68
N LEU A 96 4.08 11.09 -5.13
CA LEU A 96 4.07 9.69 -5.58
C LEU A 96 3.71 8.69 -4.46
N ALA A 97 3.92 9.03 -3.19
CA ALA A 97 3.55 8.20 -2.05
C ALA A 97 2.03 8.20 -1.78
N VAL A 98 1.35 9.32 -2.05
CA VAL A 98 -0.11 9.48 -1.86
C VAL A 98 -0.90 9.13 -3.12
N LEU A 99 -0.25 9.17 -4.29
CA LEU A 99 -0.88 8.86 -5.57
C LEU A 99 -1.52 7.45 -5.54
N PRO A 100 -2.81 7.31 -5.89
CA PRO A 100 -3.46 6.01 -5.93
C PRO A 100 -2.86 5.16 -7.05
N LYS A 101 -1.90 4.32 -6.71
CA LYS A 101 -1.28 3.35 -7.63
C LYS A 101 -1.82 1.97 -7.30
N TYR A 102 -2.66 1.40 -8.16
CA TYR A 102 -2.90 -0.04 -8.13
C TYR A 102 -2.47 -0.63 -9.47
N ARG A 103 -1.96 -1.87 -9.43
CA ARG A 103 -1.68 -2.64 -10.62
C ARG A 103 -2.76 -3.72 -10.68
N PRO A 104 -3.76 -3.59 -11.56
CA PRO A 104 -4.74 -4.65 -11.73
C PRO A 104 -4.04 -5.93 -12.18
N LEU A 105 -4.55 -7.06 -11.71
CA LEU A 105 -4.11 -8.36 -12.17
C LEU A 105 -4.70 -8.62 -13.55
N ARG A 106 -3.92 -8.48 -14.61
CA ARG A 106 -4.41 -8.78 -15.96
C ARG A 106 -4.59 -10.29 -16.10
N LEU A 107 -5.84 -10.73 -16.16
CA LEU A 107 -6.21 -12.11 -16.43
C LEU A 107 -6.38 -12.31 -17.95
N GLU A 108 -5.79 -13.38 -18.50
CA GLU A 108 -6.02 -13.79 -19.88
C GLU A 108 -7.39 -14.48 -20.04
N ASP A 109 -7.80 -15.24 -19.00
CA ASP A 109 -9.12 -15.87 -18.89
C ASP A 109 -9.65 -15.67 -17.46
N PRO A 110 -10.83 -15.05 -17.26
CA PRO A 110 -11.46 -14.89 -15.95
C PRO A 110 -11.70 -16.20 -15.18
N LYS A 111 -11.74 -17.34 -15.88
CA LYS A 111 -11.90 -18.67 -15.25
C LYS A 111 -10.58 -19.30 -14.80
N ASN A 112 -9.46 -18.84 -15.33
CA ASN A 112 -8.13 -19.36 -14.99
C ASN A 112 -7.42 -18.39 -14.05
N LEU A 113 -7.69 -18.55 -12.76
CA LEU A 113 -7.17 -17.68 -11.72
C LEU A 113 -5.80 -18.18 -11.24
N PRO A 114 -4.82 -17.29 -11.04
CA PRO A 114 -3.52 -17.68 -10.52
C PRO A 114 -3.60 -18.12 -9.06
N ASP A 115 -2.64 -18.93 -8.61
CA ASP A 115 -2.58 -19.42 -7.22
C ASP A 115 -2.50 -18.32 -6.16
N TYR A 116 -1.99 -17.13 -6.53
CA TYR A 116 -1.89 -15.97 -5.64
C TYR A 116 -3.10 -15.03 -5.77
N PHE A 117 -4.15 -15.44 -6.49
CA PHE A 117 -5.38 -14.68 -6.58
C PHE A 117 -5.97 -14.49 -5.18
N ASN A 118 -6.47 -13.29 -4.94
CA ASN A 118 -7.00 -12.91 -3.64
C ASN A 118 -8.37 -12.27 -3.88
N ILE A 119 -9.42 -13.00 -3.55
CA ILE A 119 -10.81 -12.60 -3.76
C ILE A 119 -11.20 -11.35 -2.97
N MET A 120 -10.48 -11.01 -1.89
CA MET A 120 -10.74 -9.84 -1.06
C MET A 120 -9.98 -8.60 -1.54
N PHE A 121 -8.93 -8.79 -2.34
CA PHE A 121 -8.12 -7.69 -2.84
C PHE A 121 -8.77 -7.04 -4.07
N PHE A 122 -9.05 -5.75 -3.98
CA PHE A 122 -9.77 -5.02 -5.03
C PHE A 122 -9.12 -5.07 -6.41
N GLY A 123 -7.79 -5.05 -6.49
CA GLY A 123 -7.09 -5.12 -7.77
C GLY A 123 -7.11 -6.50 -8.43
N HIS A 124 -7.60 -7.52 -7.72
CA HIS A 124 -7.78 -8.88 -8.24
C HIS A 124 -9.25 -9.12 -8.57
N PHE A 125 -10.16 -8.88 -7.61
CA PHE A 125 -11.59 -9.14 -7.86
C PHE A 125 -12.24 -8.19 -8.88
N SER A 126 -11.65 -7.01 -9.13
CA SER A 126 -12.16 -6.09 -10.17
C SER A 126 -12.04 -6.64 -11.59
N GLU A 127 -11.25 -7.70 -11.77
CA GLU A 127 -10.90 -8.28 -13.08
C GLU A 127 -11.79 -9.48 -13.43
N ILE A 128 -12.72 -9.85 -12.55
CA ILE A 128 -13.68 -10.95 -12.76
C ILE A 128 -15.12 -10.42 -12.78
N PRO A 129 -16.04 -11.08 -13.51
CA PRO A 129 -17.45 -10.70 -13.51
C PRO A 129 -18.10 -10.97 -12.15
N ARG A 130 -19.19 -10.25 -11.86
CA ARG A 130 -19.92 -10.32 -10.58
C ARG A 130 -20.36 -11.74 -10.23
N GLU A 131 -20.83 -12.49 -11.22
CA GLU A 131 -21.31 -13.87 -11.03
C GLU A 131 -20.18 -14.77 -10.53
N GLU A 132 -18.98 -14.61 -11.10
CA GLU A 132 -17.80 -15.37 -10.70
C GLU A 132 -17.31 -14.96 -9.32
N PHE A 133 -17.31 -13.65 -9.01
CA PHE A 133 -17.02 -13.18 -7.67
C PHE A 133 -17.96 -13.79 -6.62
N CYS A 134 -19.27 -13.77 -6.86
CA CYS A 134 -20.25 -14.38 -5.94
C CYS A 134 -20.02 -15.88 -5.75
N ARG A 135 -19.68 -16.60 -6.82
CA ARG A 135 -19.36 -18.04 -6.76
C ARG A 135 -18.13 -18.31 -5.90
N LEU A 136 -17.01 -17.65 -6.19
CA LEU A 136 -15.75 -17.81 -5.46
C LEU A 136 -15.87 -17.38 -4.00
N TRP A 137 -16.62 -16.31 -3.74
CA TRP A 137 -16.88 -15.84 -2.38
C TRP A 137 -17.72 -16.84 -1.59
N ALA A 138 -18.77 -17.41 -2.21
CA ALA A 138 -19.56 -18.47 -1.58
C ALA A 138 -18.70 -19.70 -1.26
N ASP A 139 -17.81 -20.10 -2.19
CA ASP A 139 -16.87 -21.20 -1.97
C ASP A 139 -15.91 -20.92 -0.81
N ALA A 140 -15.36 -19.71 -0.71
CA ALA A 140 -14.48 -19.30 0.38
C ALA A 140 -15.15 -19.30 1.76
N LEU A 141 -16.46 -19.10 1.82
CA LEU A 141 -17.24 -19.10 3.07
C LEU A 141 -17.62 -20.52 3.54
N ARG A 142 -17.31 -21.58 2.78
CA ARG A 142 -17.74 -22.95 3.12
C ARG A 142 -17.02 -23.55 4.32
N THR A 143 -15.81 -23.08 4.64
CA THR A 143 -15.03 -23.59 5.77
C THR A 143 -14.30 -22.45 6.48
N ASP A 144 -14.18 -22.53 7.80
CA ASP A 144 -13.44 -21.53 8.60
C ASP A 144 -11.99 -21.40 8.13
N ALA A 145 -11.36 -22.53 7.77
CA ALA A 145 -10.02 -22.58 7.20
C ALA A 145 -9.89 -21.71 5.93
N ALA A 146 -10.83 -21.84 4.99
CA ALA A 146 -10.84 -21.03 3.77
C ALA A 146 -11.05 -19.54 4.06
N VAL A 147 -11.92 -19.20 5.02
CA VAL A 147 -12.12 -17.81 5.44
C VAL A 147 -10.84 -17.21 6.00
N TYR A 148 -10.17 -17.93 6.92
CA TYR A 148 -8.92 -17.48 7.54
C TYR A 148 -7.77 -17.37 6.55
N GLU A 149 -7.68 -18.28 5.58
CA GLU A 149 -6.70 -18.21 4.51
C GLU A 149 -6.90 -16.93 3.69
N ASN A 150 -8.13 -16.67 3.24
CA ASN A 150 -8.44 -15.48 2.45
C ASN A 150 -8.20 -14.17 3.21
N TRP A 151 -8.59 -14.10 4.49
CA TRP A 151 -8.27 -12.95 5.34
C TRP A 151 -6.77 -12.74 5.52
N THR A 152 -6.01 -13.81 5.70
CA THR A 152 -4.56 -13.72 5.87
C THR A 152 -3.88 -13.28 4.57
N ASN A 153 -4.33 -13.79 3.44
CA ASN A 153 -3.85 -13.35 2.13
C ASN A 153 -4.14 -11.86 1.89
N ASP A 154 -5.32 -11.36 2.29
CA ASP A 154 -5.64 -9.93 2.23
C ASP A 154 -4.75 -9.09 3.14
N LEU A 155 -4.58 -9.53 4.39
CA LEU A 155 -3.70 -8.88 5.34
C LEU A 155 -2.25 -8.77 4.80
N TYR A 156 -1.74 -9.85 4.21
CA TYR A 156 -0.41 -9.88 3.59
C TYR A 156 -0.32 -8.94 2.38
N SER A 157 -1.33 -8.95 1.50
CA SER A 157 -1.41 -8.05 0.35
C SER A 157 -1.42 -6.58 0.78
N MET A 158 -2.22 -6.21 1.79
CA MET A 158 -2.27 -4.86 2.33
C MET A 158 -0.92 -4.44 2.93
N GLY A 159 -0.28 -5.32 3.71
CA GLY A 159 1.02 -5.05 4.34
C GLY A 159 2.15 -4.86 3.33
N THR A 160 2.26 -5.77 2.35
CA THR A 160 3.29 -5.70 1.31
C THR A 160 3.12 -4.48 0.40
N TYR A 161 1.88 -4.14 0.05
CA TYR A 161 1.57 -2.94 -0.71
C TYR A 161 2.04 -1.68 0.02
N LEU A 162 1.72 -1.56 1.31
CA LEU A 162 2.07 -0.42 2.14
C LEU A 162 3.60 -0.24 2.27
N ALA A 163 4.32 -1.33 2.54
CA ALA A 163 5.77 -1.32 2.69
C ALA A 163 6.49 -0.95 1.39
N ARG A 164 6.09 -1.56 0.27
CA ARG A 164 6.80 -1.41 -1.01
C ARG A 164 6.47 -0.11 -1.74
N HIS A 165 5.24 0.37 -1.62
CA HIS A 165 4.78 1.52 -2.40
C HIS A 165 4.76 2.79 -1.55
N LYS A 166 3.95 2.89 -0.49
CA LYS A 166 3.84 4.15 0.26
C LYS A 166 5.12 4.50 1.04
N TYR A 167 5.60 3.58 1.88
CA TYR A 167 6.72 3.88 2.79
C TYR A 167 8.06 4.06 2.06
N ARG A 168 8.25 3.40 0.92
CA ARG A 168 9.47 3.56 0.11
C ARG A 168 9.59 4.96 -0.47
N TYR A 169 8.55 5.46 -1.15
CA TYR A 169 8.56 6.82 -1.69
C TYR A 169 8.62 7.88 -0.60
N LEU A 170 7.91 7.65 0.51
CA LEU A 170 7.98 8.53 1.67
C LEU A 170 9.41 8.62 2.22
N ARG A 171 10.10 7.47 2.39
CA ARG A 171 11.50 7.46 2.83
C ARG A 171 12.41 8.24 1.88
N PHE A 172 12.27 8.06 0.57
CA PHE A 172 13.06 8.83 -0.39
C PHE A 172 12.79 10.33 -0.30
N SER A 173 11.52 10.72 -0.16
CA SER A 173 11.14 12.12 0.02
C SER A 173 11.85 12.75 1.23
N TYR A 174 11.85 12.07 2.38
CA TYR A 174 12.57 12.52 3.58
C TYR A 174 14.08 12.65 3.34
N VAL A 175 14.70 11.66 2.69
CA VAL A 175 16.14 11.68 2.42
C VAL A 175 16.50 12.83 1.48
N PHE A 176 15.79 13.02 0.37
CA PHE A 176 16.03 14.13 -0.55
C PHE A 176 15.84 15.48 0.14
N PHE A 177 14.77 15.64 0.92
CA PHE A 177 14.51 16.89 1.63
C PHE A 177 15.62 17.22 2.62
N LEU A 178 15.99 16.26 3.48
CA LEU A 178 17.00 16.46 4.52
C LEU A 178 18.40 16.67 3.92
N THR A 179 18.79 15.86 2.92
CA THR A 179 20.08 16.00 2.25
C THR A 179 20.17 17.34 1.53
N GLY A 180 19.11 17.77 0.85
CA GLY A 180 19.06 19.09 0.22
C GLY A 180 19.22 20.24 1.20
N PHE A 181 18.54 20.14 2.34
CA PHE A 181 18.64 21.13 3.40
C PHE A 181 20.06 21.24 3.97
N VAL A 182 20.69 20.10 4.25
CA VAL A 182 22.07 20.06 4.78
C VAL A 182 23.07 20.59 3.75
N ILE A 183 22.97 20.19 2.48
CA ILE A 183 23.88 20.67 1.42
C ILE A 183 23.74 22.18 1.24
N ALA A 184 22.51 22.69 1.14
CA ALA A 184 22.27 24.12 0.98
C ALA A 184 22.79 24.93 2.19
N ALA A 185 22.64 24.39 3.40
CA ALA A 185 23.19 25.02 4.61
C ALA A 185 24.73 25.05 4.59
N LEU A 186 25.37 23.95 4.19
CA LEU A 186 26.83 23.88 4.09
C LEU A 186 27.37 24.82 3.01
N GLU A 187 26.72 24.88 1.84
CA GLU A 187 27.06 25.85 0.79
C GLU A 187 27.00 27.28 1.33
N GLN A 188 25.93 27.63 2.04
CA GLN A 188 25.76 28.97 2.59
C GLN A 188 26.82 29.31 3.64
N VAL A 189 27.16 28.38 4.54
CA VAL A 189 28.19 28.59 5.57
C VAL A 189 29.57 28.73 4.95
N SER A 190 29.89 27.87 3.97
CA SER A 190 31.18 27.92 3.27
C SER A 190 31.39 29.28 2.60
N ARG A 191 30.34 29.80 1.95
CA ARG A 191 30.38 31.09 1.26
C ARG A 191 30.35 32.30 2.18
N PHE A 192 29.89 32.14 3.42
CA PHE A 192 29.96 33.21 4.42
C PHE A 192 31.35 33.28 5.10
N THR A 193 32.09 32.17 5.10
CA THR A 193 33.38 32.05 5.79
C THR A 193 34.58 32.39 4.88
N PHE A 194 34.43 32.23 3.55
CA PHE A 194 35.45 32.52 2.53
C PHE A 194 34.95 33.57 1.54
#